data_AF-A0A915ESG9-F1
#
_entry.id   AF-A0A915ESG9-F1
#
_cell.length_a   1.000
_cell.length_b   1.000
_cell.length_c   1.000
_cell.angle_alpha   90.00
_cell.angle_beta   90.00
_cell.angle_gamma   90.00
#
_symmetry.space_group_name_H-M   'P 1'
#
loop_
_entity.id
_entity.type
_entity.pdbx_description
1 polymer ?
#
loop_
_entity_poly.entity_id
_entity_poly.type
_entity_poly.pdbx_seq_one_letter_code
_entity_poly.pdbx_strand_id
1 'polypeptide(L)'
;MSMSLNAMPVTEIGVNDSSVIVKTNEMNGSDNEQPEYDNSTELLDVIAETRRSMDLFLSNKFREAEKRMAVLADRSMYHALGNASLLFIKAMMTCDRADMERAMEAARSGSVVIDRFRARYSIADSIYRIGGMQKPLTDEQIHAELCYAEILMSRAILTFFYDESLTSFIKGAFKIRSCYQSFKECYRILNCATSWLNNADAARNTEVRRQFECGVRMGIGAFNLMLSALPTKLLRLMEVVGFSGNKAAENPTAKKGG
;
A
#
# COMPACT_ATOMS: atom_id res chain seq x y z
N MET A 1 29.45 -40.42 -22.55
CA MET A 1 30.09 -39.61 -21.48
C MET A 1 28.96 -38.93 -20.72
N SER A 2 28.56 -39.55 -19.61
CA SER A 2 27.49 -39.06 -18.72
C SER A 2 28.11 -38.09 -17.72
N MET A 3 27.57 -36.88 -17.60
CA MET A 3 27.95 -35.94 -16.54
C MET A 3 26.72 -35.67 -15.66
N SER A 4 26.83 -36.12 -14.42
CA SER A 4 25.86 -35.96 -13.33
C SER A 4 25.72 -34.50 -12.91
N LEU A 5 24.47 -34.10 -12.62
CA LEU A 5 24.19 -32.93 -11.79
C LEU A 5 24.50 -33.27 -10.33
N ASN A 6 25.47 -32.58 -9.73
CA ASN A 6 25.63 -32.56 -8.28
C ASN A 6 24.74 -31.45 -7.70
N ALA A 7 23.77 -31.85 -6.89
CA ALA A 7 22.97 -30.95 -6.06
C ALA A 7 23.83 -30.39 -4.91
N MET A 8 23.67 -29.10 -4.61
CA MET A 8 24.24 -28.45 -3.42
C MET A 8 23.42 -28.80 -2.16
N PRO A 9 24.05 -28.88 -0.98
CA PRO A 9 23.38 -29.29 0.25
C PRO A 9 22.49 -28.18 0.82
N VAL A 10 21.32 -28.59 1.33
CA VAL A 10 20.40 -27.75 2.09
C VAL A 10 20.89 -27.70 3.54
N THR A 11 21.24 -26.52 4.03
CA THR A 11 21.60 -26.32 5.45
C THR A 11 20.31 -26.08 6.25
N GLU A 12 19.96 -27.02 7.11
CA GLU A 12 18.91 -26.86 8.13
C GLU A 12 19.30 -25.75 9.10
N ILE A 13 18.45 -24.72 9.21
CA ILE A 13 18.56 -23.72 10.29
C ILE A 13 17.60 -24.16 11.40
N GLY A 14 18.19 -24.66 12.49
CA GLY A 14 17.49 -25.05 13.70
C GLY A 14 16.73 -23.87 14.32
N VAL A 15 15.44 -24.11 14.59
CA VAL A 15 14.61 -23.26 15.43
C VAL A 15 15.04 -23.50 16.87
N ASN A 16 15.75 -22.54 17.46
CA ASN A 16 16.10 -22.61 18.88
C ASN A 16 15.01 -21.90 19.68
N ASP A 17 14.24 -22.71 20.40
CA ASP A 17 13.26 -22.32 21.40
C ASP A 17 13.89 -21.34 22.41
N SER A 18 13.31 -20.15 22.52
CA SER A 18 13.55 -19.26 23.66
C SER A 18 12.26 -19.18 24.46
N SER A 19 12.26 -19.98 25.53
CA SER A 19 11.29 -20.03 26.61
C SER A 19 10.96 -18.64 27.15
N VAL A 20 9.78 -18.13 26.83
CA VAL A 20 9.13 -17.10 27.66
C VAL A 20 8.50 -17.83 28.83
N ILE A 21 9.06 -17.62 30.02
CA ILE A 21 8.55 -18.17 31.28
C ILE A 21 7.17 -17.58 31.54
N VAL A 22 6.12 -18.36 31.28
CA VAL A 22 4.78 -18.09 31.77
C VAL A 22 4.76 -18.46 33.25
N LYS A 23 4.82 -17.46 34.14
CA LYS A 23 4.43 -17.65 35.53
C LYS A 23 2.91 -17.75 35.57
N THR A 24 2.39 -18.97 35.65
CA THR A 24 0.98 -19.22 36.00
C THR A 24 0.77 -18.85 37.46
N ASN A 25 0.04 -17.76 37.70
CA ASN A 25 -0.56 -17.49 38.99
C ASN A 25 -2.07 -17.71 38.85
N GLU A 26 -2.60 -18.63 39.64
CA GLU A 26 -4.00 -19.06 39.59
C GLU A 26 -4.94 -17.99 40.19
N MET A 27 -6.06 -17.81 39.48
CA MET A 27 -7.41 -17.37 39.90
C MET A 27 -7.55 -16.29 40.98
N ASN A 28 -8.05 -15.11 40.57
CA ASN A 28 -9.23 -14.50 41.19
C ASN A 28 -9.88 -13.40 40.33
N GLY A 29 -11.20 -13.53 40.11
CA GLY A 29 -12.20 -12.46 40.13
C GLY A 29 -12.02 -11.18 39.30
N SER A 30 -12.77 -11.09 38.21
CA SER A 30 -13.36 -9.86 37.64
C SER A 30 -12.43 -8.66 37.41
N ASP A 31 -11.59 -8.74 36.38
CA ASP A 31 -10.97 -7.54 35.81
C ASP A 31 -11.51 -7.29 34.40
N ASN A 32 -12.19 -6.14 34.28
CA ASN A 32 -12.48 -5.47 33.03
C ASN A 32 -11.14 -4.98 32.45
N GLU A 33 -10.30 -5.89 31.96
CA GLU A 33 -9.09 -5.55 31.23
C GLU A 33 -9.52 -4.90 29.91
N GLN A 34 -9.57 -3.56 29.92
CA GLN A 34 -9.52 -2.85 28.66
C GLN A 34 -8.18 -3.21 28.01
N PRO A 35 -8.17 -3.71 26.77
CA PRO A 35 -6.92 -4.07 26.12
C PRO A 35 -6.02 -2.84 26.09
N GLU A 36 -4.83 -2.97 26.67
CA GLU A 36 -3.83 -1.91 26.67
C GLU A 36 -3.41 -1.70 25.21
N TYR A 37 -3.82 -0.55 24.65
CA TYR A 37 -3.50 -0.18 23.29
C TYR A 37 -2.11 0.46 23.28
N ASP A 38 -1.18 -0.16 22.55
CA ASP A 38 0.13 0.42 22.33
C ASP A 38 -0.02 1.78 21.63
N ASN A 39 0.37 2.85 22.33
CA ASN A 39 0.30 4.22 21.81
C ASN A 39 1.58 4.62 21.07
N SER A 40 2.49 3.68 20.81
CA SER A 40 3.70 3.91 20.03
C SER A 40 3.35 4.44 18.63
N THR A 41 4.12 5.43 18.20
CA THR A 41 4.05 5.99 16.84
C THR A 41 5.23 5.58 15.98
N GLU A 42 6.13 4.73 16.50
CA GLU A 42 7.27 4.21 15.76
C GLU A 42 6.80 3.33 14.60
N LEU A 43 7.49 3.44 13.46
CA LEU A 43 7.02 2.88 12.19
C LEU A 43 6.75 1.37 12.25
N LEU A 44 7.64 0.59 12.87
CA LEU A 44 7.48 -0.86 12.95
C LEU A 44 6.40 -1.27 13.95
N ASP A 45 6.22 -0.53 15.03
CA ASP A 45 5.17 -0.80 16.02
C ASP A 45 3.80 -0.56 15.40
N VAL A 46 3.61 0.55 14.69
CA VAL A 46 2.34 0.86 14.04
C VAL A 46 2.03 -0.11 12.89
N ILE A 47 3.05 -0.60 12.16
CA ILE A 47 2.86 -1.67 11.16
C ILE A 47 2.41 -2.97 11.84
N ALA A 48 3.07 -3.36 12.93
CA ALA A 48 2.70 -4.56 13.68
C ALA A 48 1.29 -4.45 14.25
N GLU A 49 0.90 -3.28 14.75
CA GLU A 49 -0.44 -3.04 15.30
C GLU A 49 -1.52 -3.06 14.23
N THR A 50 -1.26 -2.50 13.04
CA THR A 50 -2.17 -2.65 11.90
C THR A 50 -2.36 -4.10 11.50
N ARG A 51 -1.27 -4.91 11.49
CA ARG A 51 -1.37 -6.35 11.21
C ARG A 51 -2.22 -7.08 12.25
N ARG A 52 -1.98 -6.86 13.55
CA ARG A 52 -2.79 -7.45 14.62
C ARG A 52 -4.26 -7.06 14.50
N SER A 53 -4.55 -5.80 14.16
CA SER A 53 -5.91 -5.32 13.96
C SER A 53 -6.58 -5.98 12.75
N MET A 54 -5.85 -6.23 11.68
CA MET A 54 -6.34 -6.99 10.53
C MET A 54 -6.64 -8.45 10.91
N ASP A 55 -5.76 -9.09 11.69
CA ASP A 55 -5.97 -10.47 12.18
C ASP A 55 -7.23 -10.57 13.05
N LEU A 56 -7.48 -9.58 13.90
CA LEU A 56 -8.71 -9.45 14.69
C LEU A 56 -9.94 -9.31 13.78
N PHE A 57 -9.87 -8.44 12.77
CA PHE A 57 -10.95 -8.24 11.81
C PHE A 57 -11.30 -9.54 11.07
N LEU A 58 -10.28 -10.24 10.55
CA LEU A 58 -10.44 -11.52 9.85
C LEU A 58 -10.92 -12.65 10.78
N SER A 59 -10.66 -12.52 12.09
CA SER A 59 -11.20 -13.41 13.14
C SER A 59 -12.59 -12.98 13.64
N ASN A 60 -13.34 -12.20 12.85
CA ASN A 60 -14.68 -11.67 13.15
C ASN A 60 -14.77 -10.73 14.38
N LYS A 61 -13.64 -10.24 14.90
CA LYS A 61 -13.60 -9.26 16.00
C LYS A 61 -13.61 -7.83 15.46
N PHE A 62 -14.57 -7.52 14.58
CA PHE A 62 -14.64 -6.26 13.83
C PHE A 62 -14.57 -5.02 14.72
N ARG A 63 -15.36 -4.98 15.80
CA ARG A 63 -15.41 -3.83 16.71
C ARG A 63 -14.08 -3.58 17.42
N GLU A 64 -13.36 -4.64 17.77
CA GLU A 64 -12.06 -4.52 18.43
C GLU A 64 -11.01 -3.97 17.47
N ALA A 65 -10.98 -4.50 16.24
CA ALA A 65 -10.10 -4.03 15.17
C ALA A 65 -10.37 -2.55 14.83
N GLU A 66 -11.64 -2.17 14.65
CA GLU A 66 -12.04 -0.77 14.39
C GLU A 66 -11.60 0.15 15.54
N LYS A 67 -11.84 -0.27 16.80
CA LYS A 67 -11.45 0.54 17.97
C LYS A 67 -9.94 0.73 18.04
N ARG A 68 -9.14 -0.32 17.82
CA ARG A 68 -7.66 -0.25 17.79
C ARG A 68 -7.17 0.77 16.76
N MET A 69 -7.65 0.67 15.53
CA MET A 69 -7.19 1.56 14.46
C MET A 69 -7.66 3.01 14.65
N ALA A 70 -8.83 3.23 15.27
CA ALA A 70 -9.37 4.57 15.47
C ALA A 70 -8.56 5.44 16.45
N VAL A 71 -7.83 4.86 17.43
CA VAL A 71 -7.15 5.61 18.52
C VAL A 71 -6.11 6.60 18.00
N LEU A 72 -5.39 6.24 16.94
CA LEU A 72 -4.29 7.04 16.36
C LEU A 72 -4.56 7.43 14.90
N ALA A 73 -5.79 7.25 14.38
CA ALA A 73 -6.09 7.45 12.96
C ALA A 73 -5.88 8.89 12.46
N ASP A 74 -5.85 9.86 13.37
CA ASP A 74 -5.62 11.28 13.09
C ASP A 74 -4.12 11.68 13.07
N ARG A 75 -3.25 10.82 13.62
CA ARG A 75 -1.83 11.12 13.88
C ARG A 75 -0.84 10.09 13.34
N SER A 76 -1.24 8.87 13.03
CA SER A 76 -0.38 7.82 12.48
C SER A 76 -0.84 7.38 11.10
N MET A 77 0.06 7.35 10.11
CA MET A 77 -0.26 6.99 8.73
C MET A 77 -0.81 5.55 8.60
N TYR A 78 -0.30 4.61 9.38
CA TYR A 78 -0.74 3.21 9.36
C TYR A 78 -2.07 3.00 10.09
N HIS A 79 -2.34 3.75 11.16
CA HIS A 79 -3.66 3.74 11.80
C HIS A 79 -4.71 4.39 10.91
N ALA A 80 -4.37 5.50 10.25
CA ALA A 80 -5.23 6.17 9.28
C ALA A 80 -5.62 5.22 8.13
N LEU A 81 -4.61 4.57 7.53
CA LEU A 81 -4.80 3.58 6.48
C LEU A 81 -5.56 2.36 6.98
N GLY A 82 -5.17 1.78 8.12
CA GLY A 82 -5.79 0.62 8.73
C GLY A 82 -7.27 0.86 9.00
N ASN A 83 -7.61 1.97 9.67
CA ASN A 83 -9.00 2.35 9.94
C ASN A 83 -9.82 2.48 8.64
N ALA A 84 -9.28 3.18 7.64
CA ALA A 84 -9.93 3.32 6.34
C ALA A 84 -10.12 1.97 5.63
N SER A 85 -9.13 1.07 5.71
CA SER A 85 -9.18 -0.26 5.12
C SER A 85 -10.20 -1.18 5.79
N LEU A 86 -10.30 -1.18 7.11
CA LEU A 86 -11.31 -1.97 7.84
C LEU A 86 -12.73 -1.51 7.46
N LEU A 87 -12.97 -0.19 7.46
CA LEU A 87 -14.26 0.38 7.06
C LEU A 87 -14.56 0.14 5.58
N PHE A 88 -13.54 0.19 4.72
CA PHE A 88 -13.67 -0.16 3.30
C PHE A 88 -14.13 -1.61 3.11
N ILE A 89 -13.44 -2.58 3.73
CA ILE A 89 -13.80 -3.99 3.61
C ILE A 89 -15.22 -4.21 4.12
N LYS A 90 -15.57 -3.62 5.26
CA LYS A 90 -16.93 -3.67 5.82
C LYS A 90 -17.97 -3.13 4.84
N ALA A 91 -17.74 -1.95 4.27
CA ALA A 91 -18.64 -1.35 3.29
C ALA A 91 -18.80 -2.20 2.01
N MET A 92 -17.72 -2.83 1.55
CA MET A 92 -17.76 -3.74 0.39
C MET A 92 -18.50 -5.05 0.70
N MET A 93 -18.48 -5.50 1.95
CA MET A 93 -19.20 -6.71 2.38
C MET A 93 -20.69 -6.46 2.62
N THR A 94 -21.04 -5.34 3.24
CA THR A 94 -22.45 -5.02 3.57
C THR A 94 -23.19 -4.42 2.38
N CYS A 95 -22.47 -3.75 1.48
CA CYS A 95 -23.02 -2.93 0.41
C CYS A 95 -24.05 -1.89 0.93
N ASP A 96 -23.97 -1.51 2.20
CA ASP A 96 -24.83 -0.49 2.79
C ASP A 96 -24.28 0.90 2.45
N ARG A 97 -25.15 1.79 1.96
CA ARG A 97 -24.78 3.17 1.66
C ARG A 97 -24.19 3.89 2.88
N ALA A 98 -24.74 3.67 4.07
CA ALA A 98 -24.22 4.29 5.28
C ALA A 98 -22.80 3.80 5.61
N ASP A 99 -22.49 2.53 5.34
CA ASP A 99 -21.13 2.00 5.49
C ASP A 99 -20.19 2.56 4.43
N MET A 100 -20.64 2.68 3.18
CA MET A 100 -19.85 3.29 2.11
C MET A 100 -19.53 4.76 2.40
N GLU A 101 -20.50 5.56 2.89
CA GLU A 101 -20.27 6.95 3.28
C GLU A 101 -19.22 7.06 4.38
N ARG A 102 -19.32 6.21 5.42
CA ARG A 102 -18.33 6.16 6.50
C ARG A 102 -16.94 5.79 5.98
N ALA A 103 -16.84 4.79 5.11
CA ALA A 103 -15.58 4.37 4.52
C ALA A 103 -14.97 5.46 3.63
N MET A 104 -15.79 6.18 2.85
CA MET A 104 -15.34 7.30 2.02
C MET A 104 -14.79 8.45 2.86
N GLU A 105 -15.48 8.80 3.95
CA GLU A 105 -15.02 9.86 4.85
C GLU A 105 -13.73 9.46 5.57
N ALA A 106 -13.66 8.23 6.09
CA ALA A 106 -12.43 7.70 6.69
C ALA A 106 -11.26 7.69 5.70
N ALA A 107 -11.49 7.25 4.46
CA ALA A 107 -10.46 7.25 3.42
C ALA A 107 -10.05 8.67 2.99
N ARG A 108 -10.99 9.63 3.01
CA ARG A 108 -10.71 11.04 2.75
C ARG A 108 -9.86 11.64 3.86
N SER A 109 -10.30 11.53 5.11
CA SER A 109 -9.60 12.05 6.28
C SER A 109 -8.23 11.39 6.44
N GLY A 110 -8.14 10.06 6.27
CA GLY A 110 -6.89 9.33 6.31
C GLY A 110 -5.90 9.76 5.23
N SER A 111 -6.37 10.09 4.02
CA SER A 111 -5.47 10.57 2.95
C SER A 111 -4.83 11.92 3.29
N VAL A 112 -5.54 12.78 4.02
CA VAL A 112 -4.99 14.06 4.52
C VAL A 112 -3.94 13.82 5.60
N VAL A 113 -4.15 12.84 6.48
CA VAL A 113 -3.18 12.47 7.51
C VAL A 113 -1.91 11.92 6.87
N ILE A 114 -2.04 10.93 5.97
CA ILE A 114 -0.91 10.28 5.30
C ILE A 114 -0.09 11.29 4.47
N ASP A 115 -0.75 12.23 3.77
CA ASP A 115 -0.06 13.22 2.93
C ASP A 115 0.90 14.13 3.72
N ARG A 116 0.70 14.30 5.03
CA ARG A 116 1.61 15.05 5.90
C ARG A 116 2.98 14.39 6.06
N PHE A 117 3.05 13.07 5.93
CA PHE A 117 4.28 12.27 6.07
C PHE A 117 5.02 12.08 4.75
N ARG A 118 4.39 12.42 3.62
CA ARG A 118 4.95 12.21 2.29
C ARG A 118 6.12 13.14 2.01
N ALA A 119 6.99 12.68 1.12
CA ALA A 119 8.10 13.49 0.64
C ALA A 119 7.58 14.69 -0.15
N ARG A 120 7.94 15.90 0.28
CA ARG A 120 7.66 17.11 -0.50
C ARG A 120 8.76 17.30 -1.53
N TYR A 121 8.41 17.16 -2.80
CA TYR A 121 9.31 17.44 -3.91
C TYR A 121 9.19 18.89 -4.34
N SER A 122 10.29 19.62 -4.31
CA SER A 122 10.39 20.92 -4.96
C SER A 122 10.34 20.76 -6.50
N ILE A 123 10.12 21.86 -7.20
CA ILE A 123 10.25 21.93 -8.67
C ILE A 123 11.66 21.49 -9.08
N ALA A 124 12.68 21.89 -8.32
CA ALA A 124 14.07 21.47 -8.53
C ALA A 124 14.23 19.95 -8.39
N ASP A 125 13.67 19.35 -7.33
CA ASP A 125 13.70 17.90 -7.13
C ASP A 125 13.04 17.15 -8.28
N SER A 126 11.94 17.69 -8.82
CA SER A 126 11.26 17.10 -9.98
C SER A 126 12.13 17.10 -11.23
N ILE A 127 12.95 18.14 -11.44
CA ILE A 127 13.92 18.20 -12.55
C ILE A 127 15.05 17.18 -12.34
N TYR A 128 15.59 17.08 -11.12
CA TYR A 128 16.61 16.07 -10.80
C TYR A 128 16.10 14.64 -11.00
N ARG A 129 14.82 14.38 -10.66
CA ARG A 129 14.17 13.08 -10.89
C ARG A 129 14.10 12.72 -12.37
N ILE A 130 13.86 13.69 -13.25
CA ILE A 130 13.87 13.49 -14.71
C ILE A 130 15.30 13.20 -15.20
N GLY A 131 16.31 13.81 -14.59
CA GLY A 131 17.73 13.55 -14.86
C GLY A 131 18.31 12.29 -14.21
N GLY A 132 17.49 11.45 -13.56
CA GLY A 132 17.91 10.19 -12.95
C GLY A 132 18.53 10.33 -11.55
N MET A 133 18.63 11.54 -10.99
CA MET A 133 19.10 11.76 -9.62
C MET A 133 17.91 11.77 -8.64
N GLN A 134 18.04 11.03 -7.56
CA GLN A 134 16.98 10.85 -6.57
C GLN A 134 17.48 11.26 -5.20
N LYS A 135 16.71 12.11 -4.53
CA LYS A 135 16.96 12.48 -3.13
C LYS A 135 16.75 11.25 -2.25
N PRO A 136 17.63 11.01 -1.26
CA PRO A 136 17.40 9.97 -0.26
C PRO A 136 16.12 10.26 0.54
N LEU A 137 15.36 9.21 0.82
CA LEU A 137 14.09 9.30 1.55
C LEU A 137 14.21 8.59 2.90
N THR A 138 13.54 9.15 3.91
CA THR A 138 13.41 8.48 5.21
C THR A 138 12.46 7.28 5.10
N ASP A 139 12.54 6.34 6.03
CA ASP A 139 11.67 5.17 6.06
C ASP A 139 10.19 5.55 6.14
N GLU A 140 9.88 6.58 6.94
CA GLU A 140 8.53 7.10 7.09
C GLU A 140 8.01 7.71 5.78
N GLN A 141 8.85 8.46 5.07
CA GLN A 141 8.46 9.06 3.78
C GLN A 141 8.19 7.99 2.73
N ILE A 142 9.01 6.95 2.69
CA ILE A 142 8.81 5.82 1.76
C ILE A 142 7.50 5.10 2.07
N HIS A 143 7.25 4.77 3.34
CA HIS A 143 6.01 4.13 3.74
C HIS A 143 4.78 5.03 3.56
N ALA A 144 4.92 6.34 3.71
CA ALA A 144 3.85 7.29 3.43
C ALA A 144 3.45 7.31 1.94
N GLU A 145 4.41 7.19 1.01
CA GLU A 145 4.09 7.04 -0.43
C GLU A 145 3.27 5.79 -0.70
N LEU A 146 3.61 4.66 -0.07
CA LEU A 146 2.84 3.41 -0.19
C LEU A 146 1.45 3.53 0.44
N CYS A 147 1.35 4.02 1.67
CA CYS A 147 0.06 4.21 2.36
C CYS A 147 -0.86 5.13 1.56
N TYR A 148 -0.29 6.15 0.91
CA TYR A 148 -1.05 7.06 0.07
C TYR A 148 -1.54 6.39 -1.21
N ALA A 149 -0.73 5.53 -1.83
CA ALA A 149 -1.17 4.73 -2.97
C ALA A 149 -2.33 3.80 -2.61
N GLU A 150 -2.23 3.09 -1.47
CA GLU A 150 -3.28 2.18 -0.99
C GLU A 150 -4.59 2.90 -0.65
N ILE A 151 -4.53 4.02 0.07
CA ILE A 151 -5.76 4.75 0.41
C ILE A 151 -6.43 5.39 -0.82
N LEU A 152 -5.64 5.82 -1.81
CA LEU A 152 -6.17 6.27 -3.10
C LEU A 152 -6.90 5.15 -3.84
N MET A 153 -6.41 3.90 -3.73
CA MET A 153 -7.07 2.73 -4.30
C MET A 153 -8.45 2.52 -3.68
N SER A 154 -8.53 2.50 -2.34
CA SER A 154 -9.81 2.36 -1.62
C SER A 154 -10.79 3.47 -2.01
N ARG A 155 -10.32 4.72 -2.14
CA ARG A 155 -11.15 5.84 -2.60
C ARG A 155 -11.64 5.68 -4.03
N ALA A 156 -10.80 5.18 -4.92
CA ALA A 156 -11.17 4.94 -6.31
C ALA A 156 -12.28 3.90 -6.39
N ILE A 157 -12.11 2.78 -5.68
CA ILE A 157 -13.10 1.69 -5.62
C ILE A 157 -14.41 2.20 -5.01
N LEU A 158 -14.37 2.85 -3.84
CA LEU A 158 -15.59 3.39 -3.22
C LEU A 158 -16.34 4.36 -4.12
N THR A 159 -15.63 5.18 -4.92
CA THR A 159 -16.28 6.10 -5.88
C THR A 159 -17.10 5.33 -6.93
N PHE A 160 -16.64 4.14 -7.36
CA PHE A 160 -17.39 3.31 -8.32
C PHE A 160 -18.64 2.69 -7.69
N PHE A 161 -18.56 2.26 -6.44
CA PHE A 161 -19.67 1.53 -5.78
C PHE A 161 -20.70 2.45 -5.13
N TYR A 162 -20.33 3.69 -4.79
CA TYR A 162 -21.20 4.60 -4.08
C TYR A 162 -22.36 5.15 -4.92
N ASP A 163 -22.10 5.46 -6.20
CA ASP A 163 -23.12 5.98 -7.11
C ASP A 163 -22.89 5.42 -8.52
N GLU A 164 -23.92 4.81 -9.10
CA GLU A 164 -23.89 4.12 -10.40
C GLU A 164 -23.93 5.10 -11.59
N SER A 165 -23.81 6.41 -11.33
CA SER A 165 -23.79 7.41 -12.39
C SER A 165 -22.55 7.30 -13.28
N LEU A 166 -22.72 7.63 -14.57
CA LEU A 166 -21.62 7.72 -15.53
C LEU A 166 -20.52 8.69 -15.06
N THR A 167 -20.90 9.74 -14.32
CA THR A 167 -19.96 10.70 -13.74
C THR A 167 -19.09 10.06 -12.67
N SER A 168 -19.66 9.25 -11.78
CA SER A 168 -18.92 8.52 -10.74
C SER A 168 -18.02 7.45 -11.36
N PHE A 169 -18.47 6.79 -12.42
CA PHE A 169 -17.65 5.87 -13.21
C PHE A 169 -16.42 6.57 -13.83
N ILE A 170 -16.60 7.72 -14.50
CA ILE A 170 -15.50 8.50 -15.10
C ILE A 170 -14.52 8.97 -14.01
N LYS A 171 -15.03 9.53 -12.91
CA LYS A 171 -14.22 9.96 -11.76
C LYS A 171 -13.41 8.79 -11.18
N GLY A 172 -14.04 7.63 -11.05
CA GLY A 172 -13.40 6.40 -10.60
C GLY A 172 -12.24 5.99 -11.52
N ALA A 173 -12.43 6.04 -12.84
CA ALA A 173 -11.41 5.68 -13.81
C ALA A 173 -10.16 6.59 -13.74
N PHE A 174 -10.36 7.91 -13.62
CA PHE A 174 -9.26 8.85 -13.40
C PHE A 174 -8.51 8.60 -12.08
N LYS A 175 -9.25 8.21 -11.02
CA LYS A 175 -8.65 7.86 -9.72
C LYS A 175 -7.85 6.56 -9.80
N ILE A 176 -8.35 5.52 -10.49
CA ILE A 176 -7.61 4.27 -10.74
C ILE A 176 -6.30 4.56 -11.47
N ARG A 177 -6.32 5.40 -12.52
CA ARG A 177 -5.10 5.81 -13.23
C ARG A 177 -4.11 6.48 -12.27
N SER A 178 -4.57 7.42 -11.46
CA SER A 178 -3.74 8.14 -10.50
C SER A 178 -3.12 7.18 -9.47
N CYS A 179 -3.92 6.25 -8.96
CA CYS A 179 -3.48 5.21 -8.04
C CYS A 179 -2.40 4.30 -8.66
N TYR A 180 -2.57 3.87 -9.92
CA TYR A 180 -1.56 3.08 -10.63
C TYR A 180 -0.24 3.84 -10.78
N GLN A 181 -0.29 5.15 -11.06
CA GLN A 181 0.93 5.97 -11.11
C GLN A 181 1.63 6.05 -9.76
N SER A 182 0.88 6.18 -8.64
CA SER A 182 1.45 6.15 -7.29
C SER A 182 2.14 4.82 -6.99
N PHE A 183 1.55 3.68 -7.34
CA PHE A 183 2.20 2.37 -7.17
C PHE A 183 3.46 2.21 -8.04
N LYS A 184 3.45 2.71 -9.27
CA LYS A 184 4.67 2.74 -10.12
C LYS A 184 5.77 3.59 -9.50
N GLU A 185 5.43 4.70 -8.85
CA GLU A 185 6.41 5.50 -8.13
C GLU A 185 6.99 4.72 -6.94
N CYS A 186 6.16 4.02 -6.17
CA CYS A 186 6.63 3.16 -5.09
C CYS A 186 7.55 2.05 -5.60
N TYR A 187 7.24 1.46 -6.75
CA TYR A 187 8.11 0.48 -7.42
C TYR A 187 9.43 1.08 -7.89
N ARG A 188 9.42 2.32 -8.38
CA ARG A 188 10.64 3.04 -8.73
C ARG A 188 11.49 3.28 -7.49
N ILE A 189 10.90 3.68 -6.37
CA ILE A 189 11.58 3.84 -5.08
C ILE A 189 12.20 2.50 -4.67
N LEU A 190 11.44 1.40 -4.66
CA LEU A 190 11.91 0.05 -4.29
C LEU A 190 13.21 -0.37 -5.01
N ASN A 191 13.28 -0.08 -6.32
CA ASN A 191 14.38 -0.47 -7.20
C ASN A 191 15.51 0.56 -7.29
N CYS A 192 15.35 1.75 -6.69
CA CYS A 192 16.31 2.82 -6.76
C CYS A 192 17.17 2.85 -5.49
N ALA A 193 18.39 2.29 -5.55
CA ALA A 193 19.29 2.21 -4.39
C ALA A 193 19.54 3.57 -3.71
N THR A 194 19.59 4.67 -4.48
CA THR A 194 19.76 6.04 -3.96
C THR A 194 18.57 6.56 -3.16
N SER A 195 17.36 6.03 -3.39
CA SER A 195 16.20 6.35 -2.54
C SER A 195 16.32 5.70 -1.15
N TRP A 196 17.11 4.62 -1.05
CA TRP A 196 17.33 3.87 0.18
C TRP A 196 18.65 4.19 0.90
N LEU A 197 19.46 5.10 0.37
CA LEU A 197 20.71 5.56 0.97
C LEU A 197 20.40 6.54 2.12
N ASN A 198 20.42 6.07 3.37
CA ASN A 198 20.56 6.98 4.52
C ASN A 198 22.06 7.19 4.80
N ASN A 199 22.41 8.34 5.40
CA ASN A 199 23.79 8.75 5.66
C ASN A 199 24.63 7.62 6.27
N ALA A 200 25.57 7.12 5.47
CA ALA A 200 26.82 6.40 5.72
C ALA A 200 26.91 5.21 6.72
N ASP A 201 26.15 5.10 7.82
CA ASP A 201 26.56 4.20 8.93
C ASP A 201 25.45 3.36 9.62
N ALA A 202 24.21 3.36 9.13
CA ALA A 202 23.17 2.49 9.68
C ALA A 202 22.65 1.51 8.61
N ALA A 203 22.86 0.21 8.82
CA ALA A 203 22.12 -0.82 8.10
C ALA A 203 20.62 -0.58 8.34
N ARG A 204 19.94 -0.03 7.33
CA ARG A 204 18.51 0.24 7.38
C ARG A 204 17.77 -1.06 7.74
N ASN A 205 16.79 -0.97 8.63
CA ASN A 205 16.11 -2.16 9.16
C ASN A 205 15.50 -2.98 8.00
N THR A 206 15.94 -4.23 7.84
CA THR A 206 15.52 -5.11 6.76
C THR A 206 14.00 -5.33 6.75
N GLU A 207 13.38 -5.30 7.92
CA GLU A 207 11.93 -5.49 8.06
C GLU A 207 11.14 -4.33 7.43
N VAL A 208 11.59 -3.09 7.60
CA VAL A 208 10.95 -1.91 6.98
C VAL A 208 10.92 -2.07 5.46
N ARG A 209 12.09 -2.36 4.87
CA ARG A 209 12.19 -2.59 3.42
C ARG A 209 11.30 -3.75 2.96
N ARG A 210 11.27 -4.84 3.72
CA ARG A 210 10.47 -6.04 3.40
C ARG A 210 8.97 -5.72 3.39
N GLN A 211 8.48 -4.97 4.37
CA GLN A 211 7.07 -4.56 4.46
C GLN A 211 6.68 -3.63 3.30
N PHE A 212 7.53 -2.66 2.96
CA PHE A 212 7.31 -1.81 1.79
C PHE A 212 7.29 -2.62 0.50
N GLU A 213 8.27 -3.51 0.29
CA GLU A 213 8.32 -4.38 -0.89
C GLU A 213 7.06 -5.23 -1.03
N CYS A 214 6.58 -5.80 0.09
CA CYS A 214 5.35 -6.57 0.14
C CYS A 214 4.15 -5.75 -0.34
N GLY A 215 3.93 -4.56 0.22
CA GLY A 215 2.80 -3.69 -0.16
C GLY A 215 2.89 -3.22 -1.62
N VAL A 216 4.07 -2.87 -2.12
CA VAL A 216 4.27 -2.48 -3.52
C VAL A 216 3.92 -3.62 -4.47
N ARG A 217 4.42 -4.84 -4.20
CA ARG A 217 4.13 -6.02 -5.02
C ARG A 217 2.66 -6.41 -4.94
N MET A 218 2.06 -6.32 -3.76
CA MET A 218 0.63 -6.56 -3.55
C MET A 218 -0.21 -5.60 -4.40
N GLY A 219 0.06 -4.29 -4.33
CA GLY A 219 -0.67 -3.28 -5.11
C GLY A 219 -0.56 -3.50 -6.62
N ILE A 220 0.67 -3.70 -7.14
CA ILE A 220 0.88 -4.00 -8.57
C ILE A 220 0.18 -5.30 -8.97
N GLY A 221 0.26 -6.32 -8.12
CA GLY A 221 -0.45 -7.59 -8.32
C GLY A 221 -1.96 -7.40 -8.41
N ALA A 222 -2.54 -6.57 -7.52
CA ALA A 222 -3.96 -6.24 -7.55
C ALA A 222 -4.37 -5.52 -8.84
N PHE A 223 -3.55 -4.58 -9.34
CA PHE A 223 -3.78 -3.94 -10.64
C PHE A 223 -3.69 -4.93 -11.81
N ASN A 224 -2.71 -5.82 -11.81
CA ASN A 224 -2.59 -6.85 -12.85
C ASN A 224 -3.80 -7.80 -12.84
N LEU A 225 -4.27 -8.18 -11.64
CA LEU A 225 -5.48 -8.97 -11.48
C LEU A 225 -6.71 -8.22 -12.00
N MET A 226 -6.87 -6.96 -11.62
CA MET A 226 -7.95 -6.10 -12.10
C MET A 226 -7.93 -6.00 -13.64
N LEU A 227 -6.76 -5.75 -14.24
CA LEU A 227 -6.59 -5.69 -15.69
C LEU A 227 -6.94 -7.03 -16.38
N SER A 228 -6.57 -8.16 -15.77
CA SER A 228 -6.89 -9.49 -16.30
C SER A 228 -8.39 -9.81 -16.26
N ALA A 229 -9.13 -9.20 -15.32
CA ALA A 229 -10.57 -9.38 -15.14
C ALA A 229 -11.42 -8.38 -15.95
N LEU A 230 -10.81 -7.32 -16.52
CA LEU A 230 -11.55 -6.31 -17.28
C LEU A 230 -12.00 -6.85 -18.65
N PRO A 231 -13.31 -6.75 -18.98
CA PRO A 231 -13.79 -6.98 -20.34
C PRO A 231 -13.04 -6.09 -21.34
N THR A 232 -12.68 -6.64 -22.50
CA THR A 232 -11.90 -5.95 -23.56
C THR A 232 -12.49 -4.62 -24.05
N LYS A 233 -13.76 -4.34 -23.74
CA LYS A 233 -14.45 -3.07 -24.03
C LYS A 233 -14.07 -1.94 -23.07
N LEU A 234 -13.70 -2.24 -21.83
CA LEU A 234 -13.28 -1.27 -20.80
C LEU A 234 -11.81 -0.83 -20.99
N LEU A 235 -10.97 -1.69 -21.56
CA LEU A 235 -9.58 -1.34 -21.94
C LEU A 235 -9.54 -0.18 -22.96
N ARG A 236 -10.48 -0.17 -23.92
CA ARG A 236 -10.61 0.92 -24.92
C ARG A 236 -11.03 2.26 -24.29
N LEU A 237 -11.74 2.23 -23.16
CA LEU A 237 -12.12 3.46 -22.47
C LEU A 237 -10.92 4.05 -21.69
N MET A 238 -10.00 3.20 -21.22
CA MET A 238 -8.72 3.65 -20.64
C MET A 238 -7.79 4.28 -21.69
N GLU A 239 -7.88 3.87 -22.95
CA GLU A 239 -7.20 4.53 -24.08
C GLU A 239 -7.71 5.96 -24.29
N VAL A 240 -9.03 6.18 -24.20
CA VAL A 240 -9.69 7.50 -24.34
C VAL A 240 -9.31 8.46 -23.21
N VAL A 241 -8.95 7.96 -22.02
CA VAL A 241 -8.50 8.75 -20.86
C VAL A 241 -6.99 9.07 -20.90
N GLY A 242 -6.31 8.80 -22.02
CA GLY A 242 -4.91 9.18 -22.24
C GLY A 242 -3.92 8.02 -22.10
N PHE A 243 -4.30 6.86 -22.62
CA PHE A 243 -3.34 5.79 -22.95
C PHE A 243 -3.06 5.83 -24.46
N SER A 244 -2.54 6.95 -24.95
CA SER A 244 -1.86 6.97 -26.25
C SER A 244 -0.50 6.31 -26.07
N GLY A 245 -0.45 4.98 -26.27
CA GLY A 245 0.81 4.34 -26.63
C GLY A 245 1.30 4.97 -27.93
N ASN A 246 2.54 5.43 -27.96
CA ASN A 246 3.18 5.96 -29.16
C ASN A 246 3.04 4.93 -30.30
N LYS A 247 2.13 5.18 -31.24
CA LYS A 247 2.22 4.64 -32.61
C LYS A 247 3.18 5.50 -33.42
N ALA A 248 4.40 5.65 -32.93
CA ALA A 248 5.46 6.42 -33.57
C ALA A 248 6.72 5.56 -33.65
N ALA A 249 6.62 4.48 -34.41
CA ALA A 249 7.75 3.78 -35.00
C ALA A 249 7.29 3.12 -36.30
N GLU A 250 6.57 3.87 -37.15
CA GLU A 250 6.44 3.52 -38.56
C GLU A 250 7.17 4.62 -39.34
N ASN A 251 8.33 4.22 -39.84
CA ASN A 251 9.38 5.06 -40.39
C ASN A 251 8.95 5.66 -41.75
N PRO A 252 8.91 6.98 -41.94
CA PRO A 252 8.70 7.57 -43.25
C PRO A 252 10.05 7.69 -43.97
N THR A 253 10.47 6.62 -44.63
CA THR A 253 11.52 6.71 -45.67
C THR A 253 10.98 6.29 -47.01
N ALA A 254 10.03 7.06 -47.53
CA ALA A 254 9.83 7.20 -48.97
C ALA A 254 10.54 8.49 -49.41
N LYS A 255 11.86 8.42 -49.57
CA LYS A 255 12.61 9.47 -50.29
C LYS A 255 12.75 9.00 -51.74
N LYS A 256 12.07 9.74 -52.62
CA LYS A 256 12.21 9.73 -54.08
C LYS A 256 13.68 9.81 -54.50
N GLY A 257 13.97 9.20 -55.64
CA GLY A 257 14.95 9.75 -56.58
C GLY A 257 15.50 8.71 -57.55
N GLY A 258 15.20 8.92 -58.84
CA GLY A 258 16.14 8.85 -59.98
C GLY A 258 17.14 7.72 -60.03
#